data_AF-A0A9N8ZVH5-F1
#
_entry.id   AF-A0A9N8ZVH5-F1
#
_cell.length_a   1.000
_cell.length_b   1.000
_cell.length_c   1.000
_cell.angle_alpha   90.00
_cell.angle_beta   90.00
_cell.angle_gamma   90.00
#
_symmetry.space_group_name_H-M   'P 1'
#
loop_
_entity.id
_entity.type
_entity.pdbx_description
1 polymer ?
#
loop_
_entity_poly.entity_id
_entity_poly.type
_entity_poly.pdbx_seq_one_letter_code
_entity_poly.pdbx_strand_id
1 'polypeptide(L)'
;MLKRSLLFQNVNIRVIHFENCLRKILTTSGLQKYSNSSQNEQTTTDNSNNDEQVFPNLKSKDMTYWTQHETDILKNAVLKHGNKWTYITKEYFQSNKKPETLCQKWKTIRLSESRPSYYNKWSTEENKLLIKGVEKYGVGNWTEISKLIRTKDSYQIQKKWKQVSKKKSGKWTKEEDRLLFKLIEEYGGKWNIISDFIDRPYNSCLMRYQTLSFKPWTPEENNKLRDAILKYDHDWDKIMKNFPDRTLNEIKKYYWNNPKANPHANTGRWKEEEIKKFWEAFEIYGKKWINVSKDVGTRTPKQCHMFFRTREYNKMNT
;
A
#
# COMPACT_ATOMS: atom_id res chain seq x y z
N MET A 1 15.63 -30.57 29.24
CA MET A 1 16.54 -29.89 28.28
C MET A 1 15.85 -29.16 27.12
N LEU A 2 14.52 -29.19 26.96
CA LEU A 2 13.83 -28.60 25.78
C LEU A 2 13.52 -27.08 25.85
N LYS A 3 13.63 -26.41 27.01
CA LYS A 3 13.34 -24.97 27.14
C LYS A 3 14.49 -24.04 26.69
N ARG A 4 15.74 -24.53 26.56
CA ARG A 4 16.87 -23.74 26.05
C ARG A 4 16.88 -23.61 24.52
N SER A 5 16.27 -24.55 23.79
CA SER A 5 16.22 -24.56 22.32
C SER A 5 15.38 -23.42 21.72
N LEU A 6 14.28 -23.04 22.40
CA LEU A 6 13.38 -21.96 21.93
C LEU A 6 13.97 -20.56 22.13
N LEU A 7 14.88 -20.38 23.09
CA LEU A 7 15.58 -19.11 23.30
C LEU A 7 16.66 -18.87 22.22
N PHE A 8 17.37 -19.93 21.79
CA PHE A 8 18.32 -19.83 20.68
C PHE A 8 17.65 -19.53 19.33
N GLN A 9 16.44 -20.06 19.09
CA GLN A 9 15.64 -19.70 17.91
C GLN A 9 15.18 -18.22 17.94
N ASN A 10 14.83 -17.68 19.10
CA ASN A 10 14.43 -16.27 19.24
C ASN A 10 15.61 -15.29 19.12
N VAL A 11 16.83 -15.66 19.53
CA VAL A 11 18.03 -14.87 19.26
C VAL A 11 18.36 -14.89 17.77
N ASN A 12 18.20 -16.03 17.09
CA ASN A 12 18.40 -16.13 15.64
C ASN A 12 17.39 -15.30 14.82
N ILE A 13 16.11 -15.22 15.25
CA ILE A 13 15.11 -14.36 14.58
C ILE A 13 15.49 -12.87 14.65
N ARG A 14 16.06 -12.42 15.77
CA ARG A 14 16.58 -11.04 15.91
C ARG A 14 17.81 -10.80 15.03
N VAL A 15 18.71 -11.79 14.91
CA VAL A 15 19.89 -11.73 14.02
C VAL A 15 19.49 -11.75 12.54
N ILE A 16 18.45 -12.51 12.16
CA ILE A 16 17.96 -12.55 10.77
C ILE A 16 17.25 -11.24 10.39
N HIS A 17 16.50 -10.63 11.31
CA HIS A 17 15.96 -9.29 11.10
C HIS A 17 17.08 -8.24 10.96
N PHE A 18 18.16 -8.40 11.74
CA PHE A 18 19.36 -7.56 11.69
C PHE A 18 20.11 -7.69 10.35
N GLU A 19 20.34 -8.90 9.83
CA GLU A 19 20.97 -9.11 8.52
C GLU A 19 20.10 -8.63 7.34
N ASN A 20 18.79 -8.80 7.42
CA ASN A 20 17.86 -8.31 6.39
C ASN A 20 17.77 -6.77 6.37
N CYS A 21 17.85 -6.11 7.54
CA CYS A 21 17.98 -4.66 7.63
C CYS A 21 19.33 -4.15 7.08
N LEU A 22 20.43 -4.87 7.33
CA LEU A 22 21.75 -4.55 6.77
C LEU A 22 21.76 -4.60 5.23
N ARG A 23 21.13 -5.62 4.62
CA ARG A 23 21.04 -5.71 3.15
C ARG A 23 20.26 -4.57 2.52
N LYS A 24 19.15 -4.12 3.13
CA LYS A 24 18.33 -2.99 2.62
C LYS A 24 19.06 -1.65 2.66
N ILE A 25 19.94 -1.44 3.63
CA ILE A 25 20.68 -0.17 3.82
C ILE A 25 21.87 -0.07 2.86
N LEU A 26 22.49 -1.21 2.52
CA LEU A 26 23.65 -1.26 1.61
C LEU A 26 23.28 -1.22 0.12
N THR A 27 22.04 -1.57 -0.26
CA THR A 27 21.62 -1.60 -1.68
C THR A 27 21.03 -0.28 -2.20
N THR A 28 20.79 0.72 -1.36
CA THR A 28 20.25 2.04 -1.78
C THR A 28 21.30 3.02 -2.33
N SER A 29 22.54 2.58 -2.55
CA SER A 29 23.62 3.37 -3.15
C SER A 29 24.03 2.84 -4.54
N GLY A 30 23.07 2.83 -5.48
CA GLY A 30 23.31 2.54 -6.90
C GLY A 30 23.31 3.82 -7.73
N LEU A 31 24.50 4.37 -7.98
CA LEU A 31 24.77 5.45 -8.93
C LEU A 31 24.54 4.97 -10.37
N GLN A 32 23.62 5.62 -11.09
CA GLN A 32 23.57 5.55 -12.55
C GLN A 32 24.52 6.63 -13.09
N LYS A 33 25.58 6.18 -13.75
CA LYS A 33 26.53 7.02 -14.50
C LYS A 33 25.84 7.54 -15.77
N TYR A 34 25.94 8.83 -16.04
CA TYR A 34 25.99 9.38 -17.39
C TYR A 34 26.95 10.56 -17.41
N SER A 35 27.88 10.51 -18.36
CA SER A 35 29.00 11.42 -18.54
C SER A 35 28.71 12.40 -19.69
N ASN A 36 28.95 13.68 -19.39
CA ASN A 36 29.42 14.84 -20.17
C ASN A 36 29.29 14.99 -21.70
N SER A 37 29.19 16.29 -22.04
CA SER A 37 29.79 17.05 -23.17
C SER A 37 28.75 17.58 -24.17
N SER A 38 28.78 18.81 -24.72
CA SER A 38 29.53 20.08 -24.55
C SER A 38 28.88 21.13 -25.50
N GLN A 39 29.08 22.44 -25.22
CA GLN A 39 29.19 23.58 -26.18
C GLN A 39 27.90 24.05 -26.92
N ASN A 40 27.61 25.33 -27.22
CA ASN A 40 28.36 26.57 -27.53
C ASN A 40 27.47 27.82 -27.24
N GLU A 41 27.98 29.01 -26.85
CA GLU A 41 28.24 30.24 -27.66
C GLU A 41 27.08 30.66 -28.61
N GLN A 42 26.62 31.92 -28.80
CA GLN A 42 27.22 33.27 -28.72
C GLN A 42 26.09 34.36 -28.88
N THR A 43 26.31 35.55 -28.29
CA THR A 43 25.93 36.95 -28.68
C THR A 43 24.71 37.29 -29.55
N THR A 44 23.93 38.33 -29.17
CA THR A 44 23.78 39.64 -29.88
C THR A 44 22.93 40.67 -29.09
N THR A 45 23.02 41.91 -29.57
CA THR A 45 22.80 43.28 -29.05
C THR A 45 21.38 43.86 -29.03
N ASP A 46 21.22 44.90 -28.20
CA ASP A 46 20.49 46.18 -28.38
C ASP A 46 18.96 46.37 -28.19
N ASN A 47 18.71 47.49 -27.46
CA ASN A 47 17.67 48.52 -27.57
C ASN A 47 16.28 48.41 -26.90
N SER A 48 16.14 49.25 -25.86
CA SER A 48 15.08 50.23 -25.56
C SER A 48 13.78 50.21 -26.39
N ASN A 49 12.63 49.97 -25.76
CA ASN A 49 11.67 50.99 -25.32
C ASN A 49 10.32 50.38 -24.95
N ASN A 50 9.64 51.09 -24.04
CA ASN A 50 8.30 50.93 -23.51
C ASN A 50 7.28 50.31 -24.48
N ASP A 51 6.43 49.43 -23.94
CA ASP A 51 4.98 49.54 -24.13
C ASP A 51 4.23 48.78 -23.04
N GLU A 52 3.15 49.40 -22.58
CA GLU A 52 2.20 48.91 -21.58
C GLU A 52 1.71 47.50 -21.92
N GLN A 53 1.92 46.54 -21.02
CA GLN A 53 1.23 45.26 -21.07
C GLN A 53 0.35 45.08 -19.84
N VAL A 54 -0.92 45.43 -20.06
CA VAL A 54 -2.08 44.87 -19.38
C VAL A 54 -1.96 43.34 -19.40
N PHE A 55 -1.91 42.71 -18.21
CA PHE A 55 -1.94 41.25 -18.09
C PHE A 55 -3.19 40.74 -17.37
N PRO A 56 -3.74 39.60 -17.82
CA PRO A 56 -5.13 39.22 -17.66
C PRO A 56 -5.45 38.63 -16.28
N ASN A 57 -6.70 38.81 -15.90
CA ASN A 57 -7.34 38.31 -14.69
C ASN A 57 -7.22 36.78 -14.55
N LEU A 58 -6.30 36.31 -13.69
CA LEU A 58 -6.09 34.89 -13.38
C LEU A 58 -6.84 34.50 -12.09
N LYS A 59 -7.79 33.57 -12.24
CA LYS A 59 -8.68 33.06 -11.18
C LYS A 59 -7.94 32.24 -10.11
N SER A 60 -8.04 32.69 -8.86
CA SER A 60 -8.19 31.98 -7.56
C SER A 60 -7.44 30.67 -7.21
N LYS A 61 -6.55 30.10 -8.04
CA LYS A 61 -5.76 28.89 -7.72
C LYS A 61 -4.27 29.14 -7.44
N ASP A 62 -3.75 30.35 -7.67
CA ASP A 62 -2.33 30.71 -7.47
C ASP A 62 -1.99 31.23 -6.05
N MET A 63 -2.95 31.24 -5.13
CA MET A 63 -2.75 31.79 -3.78
C MET A 63 -1.73 31.03 -2.93
N THR A 64 -1.42 29.77 -3.27
CA THR A 64 -0.54 28.89 -2.49
C THR A 64 0.91 28.89 -2.96
N TYR A 65 1.22 29.42 -4.15
CA TYR A 65 2.60 29.45 -4.65
C TYR A 65 3.31 30.72 -4.15
N TRP A 66 4.57 30.54 -3.73
CA TRP A 66 5.44 31.62 -3.28
C TRP A 66 6.64 31.69 -4.21
N THR A 67 6.76 32.79 -4.93
CA THR A 67 7.95 33.09 -5.72
C THR A 67 9.13 33.44 -4.82
N GLN A 68 10.34 33.42 -5.38
CA GLN A 68 11.54 33.86 -4.67
C GLN A 68 11.44 35.35 -4.30
N HIS A 69 10.95 36.18 -5.22
CA HIS A 69 10.72 37.61 -4.98
C HIS A 69 9.74 37.87 -3.83
N GLU A 70 8.59 37.20 -3.79
CA GLU A 70 7.64 37.29 -2.68
C GLU A 70 8.25 36.80 -1.35
N THR A 71 9.12 35.78 -1.42
CA THR A 71 9.83 35.27 -0.25
C THR A 71 10.83 36.31 0.29
N ASP A 72 11.53 37.02 -0.58
CA ASP A 72 12.50 38.06 -0.22
C ASP A 72 11.80 39.32 0.33
N ILE A 73 10.67 39.72 -0.27
CA ILE A 73 9.80 40.78 0.26
C ILE A 73 9.34 40.43 1.68
N LEU A 74 8.87 39.19 1.91
CA LEU A 74 8.43 38.75 3.23
C LEU A 74 9.57 38.82 4.25
N LYS A 75 10.78 38.36 3.88
CA LYS A 75 11.96 38.44 4.76
C LYS A 75 12.27 39.87 5.16
N ASN A 76 12.37 40.77 4.19
CA ASN A 76 12.71 42.16 4.42
C ASN A 76 11.63 42.89 5.25
N ALA A 77 10.35 42.61 4.98
CA ALA A 77 9.25 43.20 5.71
C ALA A 77 9.20 42.74 7.17
N VAL A 78 9.44 41.44 7.44
CA VAL A 78 9.48 40.92 8.81
C VAL A 78 10.71 41.41 9.57
N LEU A 79 11.87 41.54 8.91
CA LEU A 79 13.06 42.14 9.51
C LEU A 79 12.82 43.60 9.92
N LYS A 80 12.10 44.38 9.10
CA LYS A 80 11.84 45.80 9.35
C LYS A 80 10.72 46.04 10.37
N HIS A 81 9.66 45.24 10.37
CA HIS A 81 8.42 45.52 11.11
C HIS A 81 8.05 44.48 12.16
N GLY A 82 8.80 43.38 12.25
CA GLY A 82 8.47 42.24 13.11
C GLY A 82 7.25 41.46 12.60
N ASN A 83 6.61 40.70 13.50
CA ASN A 83 5.51 39.79 13.15
C ASN A 83 4.14 40.50 12.98
N LYS A 84 4.12 41.68 12.34
CA LYS A 84 2.90 42.47 12.10
C LYS A 84 2.22 42.04 10.80
N TRP A 85 1.69 40.81 10.78
CA TRP A 85 1.19 40.15 9.55
C TRP A 85 0.12 40.94 8.80
N THR A 86 -0.84 41.54 9.51
CA THR A 86 -1.92 42.35 8.90
C THR A 86 -1.37 43.59 8.18
N TYR A 87 -0.40 44.26 8.79
CA TYR A 87 0.30 45.40 8.22
C TYR A 87 1.16 44.98 7.01
N ILE A 88 1.96 43.92 7.15
CA ILE A 88 2.84 43.43 6.08
C ILE A 88 2.00 42.98 4.88
N THR A 89 0.89 42.27 5.10
CA THR A 89 -0.04 41.88 4.04
C THR A 89 -0.57 43.08 3.26
N LYS A 90 -0.98 44.14 3.96
CA LYS A 90 -1.58 45.33 3.33
C LYS A 90 -0.55 46.14 2.54
N GLU A 91 0.58 46.43 3.15
CA GLU A 91 1.58 47.35 2.60
C GLU A 91 2.52 46.69 1.57
N TYR A 92 2.89 45.42 1.78
CA TYR A 92 3.91 44.74 0.97
C TYR A 92 3.34 43.73 -0.03
N PHE A 93 2.13 43.23 0.23
CA PHE A 93 1.47 42.23 -0.62
C PHE A 93 0.12 42.70 -1.15
N GLN A 94 -0.27 43.96 -0.91
CA GLN A 94 -1.51 44.58 -1.42
C GLN A 94 -2.77 43.75 -1.13
N SER A 95 -2.80 42.99 -0.03
CA SER A 95 -3.87 42.04 0.32
C SER A 95 -4.05 40.85 -0.65
N ASN A 96 -3.13 40.64 -1.59
CA ASN A 96 -3.10 39.48 -2.48
C ASN A 96 -2.78 38.16 -1.75
N LYS A 97 -2.38 38.21 -0.47
CA LYS A 97 -2.13 37.04 0.38
C LYS A 97 -2.76 37.27 1.75
N LYS A 98 -3.19 36.22 2.46
CA LYS A 98 -3.77 36.37 3.80
C LYS A 98 -2.70 36.45 4.89
N PRO A 99 -2.90 37.17 6.00
CA PRO A 99 -1.92 37.26 7.10
C PRO A 99 -1.47 35.88 7.64
N GLU A 100 -2.37 34.89 7.66
CA GLU A 100 -2.08 33.53 8.09
C GLU A 100 -1.09 32.81 7.16
N THR A 101 -1.15 33.07 5.85
CA THR A 101 -0.24 32.45 4.88
C THR A 101 1.16 33.04 4.99
N LEU A 102 1.28 34.34 5.27
CA LEU A 102 2.56 35.00 5.58
C LEU A 102 3.18 34.43 6.86
N CYS A 103 2.39 34.31 7.93
CA CYS A 103 2.84 33.72 9.19
C CYS A 103 3.33 32.28 8.99
N GLN A 104 2.59 31.46 8.24
CA GLN A 104 2.97 30.07 7.98
C GLN A 104 4.20 29.95 7.07
N LYS A 105 4.32 30.82 6.06
CA LYS A 105 5.50 30.91 5.21
C LYS A 105 6.73 31.34 6.02
N TRP A 106 6.59 32.35 6.88
CA TRP A 106 7.67 32.83 7.75
C TRP A 106 8.15 31.76 8.74
N LYS A 107 7.22 31.02 9.36
CA LYS A 107 7.56 29.85 10.18
C LYS A 107 8.40 28.84 9.38
N THR A 108 8.03 28.59 8.13
CA THR A 108 8.75 27.65 7.26
C THR A 108 10.16 28.15 6.91
N ILE A 109 10.30 29.44 6.56
CA ILE A 109 11.59 30.08 6.26
C ILE A 109 12.52 29.99 7.47
N ARG A 110 12.06 30.45 8.63
CA ARG A 110 12.83 30.42 9.88
C ARG A 110 13.25 29.00 10.27
N LEU A 111 12.34 28.04 10.11
CA LEU A 111 12.63 26.62 10.35
C LEU A 111 13.63 26.07 9.33
N SER A 112 13.58 26.48 8.06
CA SER A 112 14.54 26.04 7.05
C SER A 112 15.94 26.65 7.22
N GLU A 113 16.03 27.91 7.64
CA GLU A 113 17.30 28.62 7.86
C GLU A 113 18.01 28.13 9.14
N SER A 114 17.24 27.74 10.16
CA SER A 114 17.80 27.17 11.40
C SER A 114 18.15 25.68 11.30
N ARG A 115 17.66 24.98 10.27
CA ARG A 115 17.93 23.55 10.10
C ARG A 115 19.24 23.37 9.33
N PRO A 116 20.20 22.61 9.86
CA PRO A 116 21.40 22.26 9.11
C PRO A 116 21.05 21.56 7.78
N SER A 117 21.86 21.76 6.74
CA SER A 117 21.67 21.17 5.40
C SER A 117 21.48 19.63 5.42
N TYR A 118 22.02 18.95 6.43
CA TYR A 118 21.91 17.51 6.65
C TYR A 118 20.66 17.08 7.44
N TYR A 119 19.79 18.00 7.88
CA TYR A 119 18.68 17.69 8.79
C TYR A 119 17.77 16.58 8.23
N ASN A 120 17.46 16.62 6.93
CA ASN A 120 16.60 15.62 6.29
C ASN A 120 17.35 14.51 5.52
N LYS A 121 18.67 14.60 5.40
CA LYS A 121 19.49 13.63 4.64
C LYS A 121 20.11 12.61 5.59
N TRP A 122 20.01 11.33 5.26
CA TRP A 122 20.63 10.24 6.00
C TRP A 122 21.87 9.74 5.26
N SER A 123 23.02 9.87 5.89
CA SER A 123 24.27 9.28 5.43
C SER A 123 24.34 7.79 5.75
N THR A 124 25.24 7.09 5.07
CA THR A 124 25.54 5.68 5.33
C THR A 124 26.00 5.46 6.77
N GLU A 125 26.79 6.39 7.31
CA GLU A 125 27.29 6.29 8.69
C GLU A 125 26.17 6.49 9.73
N GLU A 126 25.28 7.46 9.52
CA GLU A 126 24.10 7.64 10.37
C GLU A 126 23.17 6.41 10.34
N ASN A 127 23.02 5.76 9.17
CA ASN A 127 22.27 4.51 9.07
C ASN A 127 22.94 3.37 9.85
N LYS A 128 24.27 3.24 9.78
CA LYS A 128 25.02 2.25 10.58
C LYS A 128 24.88 2.52 12.07
N LEU A 129 25.00 3.77 12.50
CA LEU A 129 24.82 4.18 13.89
C LEU A 129 23.39 3.95 14.37
N LEU A 130 22.37 4.14 13.52
CA LEU A 130 20.99 3.80 13.82
C LEU A 130 20.83 2.30 14.11
N ILE A 131 21.39 1.44 13.28
CA ILE A 131 21.35 -0.01 13.49
C ILE A 131 22.05 -0.40 14.79
N LYS A 132 23.30 0.06 14.97
CA LYS A 132 24.09 -0.19 16.19
C LYS A 132 23.40 0.34 17.44
N GLY A 133 22.75 1.50 17.34
CA GLY A 133 21.97 2.09 18.42
C GLY A 133 20.77 1.25 18.80
N VAL A 134 20.01 0.74 17.82
CA VAL A 134 18.89 -0.17 18.08
C VAL A 134 19.36 -1.52 18.63
N GLU A 135 20.51 -2.03 18.17
CA GLU A 135 21.11 -3.25 18.70
C GLU A 135 21.53 -3.09 20.16
N LYS A 136 22.19 -1.97 20.49
CA LYS A 136 22.69 -1.67 21.84
C LYS A 136 21.59 -1.31 22.82
N TYR A 137 20.65 -0.45 22.42
CA TYR A 137 19.65 0.11 23.33
C TYR A 137 18.25 -0.49 23.16
N GLY A 138 17.97 -1.19 22.06
CA GLY A 138 16.64 -1.75 21.76
C GLY A 138 15.71 -0.79 21.02
N VAL A 139 14.68 -1.35 20.37
CA VAL A 139 13.63 -0.61 19.65
C VAL A 139 12.80 0.20 20.65
N GLY A 140 12.62 1.50 20.39
CA GLY A 140 11.86 2.41 21.26
C GLY A 140 12.72 3.44 21.97
N ASN A 141 14.01 3.16 22.18
CA ASN A 141 14.95 4.03 22.90
C ASN A 141 15.55 5.12 21.99
N TRP A 142 14.68 5.84 21.30
CA TRP A 142 15.05 6.81 20.25
C TRP A 142 15.86 7.99 20.79
N THR A 143 15.67 8.39 22.04
CA THR A 143 16.42 9.47 22.68
C THR A 143 17.89 9.09 22.88
N GLU A 144 18.18 7.86 23.33
CA GLU A 144 19.56 7.38 23.48
C GLU A 144 20.25 7.17 22.13
N ILE A 145 19.50 6.70 21.15
CA ILE A 145 19.99 6.56 19.77
C ILE A 145 20.23 7.95 19.15
N SER A 146 19.43 8.96 19.50
CA SER A 146 19.62 10.35 19.07
C SER A 146 20.92 10.94 19.61
N LYS A 147 21.23 10.69 20.89
CA LYS A 147 22.52 11.08 21.47
C LYS A 147 23.71 10.37 20.80
N LEU A 148 23.53 9.13 20.33
CA LEU A 148 24.57 8.40 19.59
C LEU A 148 24.81 8.98 18.20
N ILE A 149 23.75 9.30 17.46
CA ILE A 149 23.83 9.84 16.10
C ILE A 149 24.19 11.33 16.10
N ARG A 150 23.83 12.07 17.15
CA ARG A 150 24.07 13.50 17.41
C ARG A 150 23.43 14.48 16.43
N THR A 151 23.28 14.10 15.16
CA THR A 151 22.77 14.94 14.06
C THR A 151 21.29 14.76 13.78
N LYS A 152 20.63 13.78 14.42
CA LYS A 152 19.22 13.43 14.20
C LYS A 152 18.45 13.40 15.51
N ASP A 153 17.26 13.98 15.51
CA ASP A 153 16.37 13.94 16.68
C ASP A 153 15.65 12.57 16.81
N SER A 154 15.07 12.33 17.99
CA SER A 154 14.40 11.07 18.32
C SER A 154 13.22 10.76 17.38
N TYR A 155 12.52 11.77 16.88
CA TYR A 155 11.41 11.61 15.94
C TYR A 155 11.92 11.17 14.56
N GLN A 156 12.97 11.80 14.04
CA GLN A 156 13.61 11.45 12.78
C GLN A 156 14.14 10.02 12.80
N ILE A 157 14.76 9.63 13.91
CA ILE A 157 15.25 8.27 14.15
C ILE A 157 14.11 7.26 14.15
N GLN A 158 13.04 7.52 14.89
CA GLN A 158 11.87 6.64 14.90
C GLN A 158 11.26 6.51 13.49
N LYS A 159 11.10 7.63 12.78
CA LYS A 159 10.55 7.66 11.43
C LYS A 159 11.43 6.86 10.46
N LYS A 160 12.75 7.03 10.54
CA LYS A 160 13.71 6.27 9.74
C LYS A 160 13.67 4.79 10.06
N TRP A 161 13.62 4.44 11.35
CA TRP A 161 13.52 3.05 11.80
C TRP A 161 12.27 2.37 11.21
N LYS A 162 11.10 3.00 11.29
CA LYS A 162 9.86 2.49 10.69
C LYS A 162 9.96 2.23 9.19
N GLN A 163 10.76 3.03 8.47
CA GLN A 163 10.99 2.84 7.03
C GLN A 163 11.91 1.65 6.76
N VAL A 164 13.01 1.54 7.50
CA VAL A 164 14.01 0.46 7.29
C VAL A 164 13.54 -0.89 7.84
N SER A 165 12.71 -0.89 8.89
CA SER A 165 12.11 -2.08 9.50
C SER A 165 10.85 -2.53 8.77
N LYS A 166 10.44 -1.86 7.69
CA LYS A 166 9.27 -2.25 6.90
C LYS A 166 9.56 -3.57 6.18
N LYS A 167 8.73 -4.57 6.45
CA LYS A 167 8.77 -5.86 5.74
C LYS A 167 8.56 -5.67 4.24
N LYS A 168 9.12 -6.58 3.43
CA LYS A 168 8.99 -6.56 1.96
C LYS A 168 7.52 -6.54 1.54
N SER A 169 7.27 -5.82 0.46
CA SER A 169 5.96 -5.73 -0.19
C SER A 169 6.14 -5.82 -1.70
N GLY A 170 5.14 -6.32 -2.41
CA GLY A 170 5.16 -6.44 -3.87
C GLY A 170 5.08 -7.89 -4.35
N LYS A 171 5.46 -8.12 -5.61
CA LYS A 171 5.38 -9.44 -6.26
C LYS A 171 6.22 -10.47 -5.50
N TRP A 172 5.72 -11.71 -5.44
CA TRP A 172 6.42 -12.85 -4.87
C TRP A 172 7.37 -13.44 -5.91
N THR A 173 8.57 -13.82 -5.49
CA THR A 173 9.51 -14.56 -6.34
C THR A 173 9.39 -16.06 -6.13
N LYS A 174 9.91 -16.86 -7.07
CA LYS A 174 9.90 -18.33 -6.96
C LYS A 174 10.75 -18.81 -5.78
N GLU A 175 11.81 -18.08 -5.44
CA GLU A 175 12.67 -18.34 -4.28
C GLU A 175 11.90 -18.12 -2.98
N GLU A 176 11.13 -17.03 -2.90
CA GLU A 176 10.25 -16.76 -1.75
C GLU A 176 9.17 -17.83 -1.61
N ASP A 177 8.59 -18.29 -2.72
CA ASP A 177 7.60 -19.37 -2.71
C ASP A 177 8.22 -20.70 -2.21
N ARG A 178 9.41 -21.06 -2.70
CA ARG A 178 10.15 -22.25 -2.22
C ARG A 178 10.46 -22.17 -0.73
N LEU A 179 10.93 -21.01 -0.28
CA LEU A 179 11.20 -20.76 1.13
C LEU A 179 9.93 -20.83 1.97
N LEU A 180 8.81 -20.29 1.47
CA LEU A 180 7.50 -20.34 2.13
C LEU A 180 7.07 -21.78 2.39
N PHE A 181 7.17 -22.67 1.38
CA PHE A 181 6.83 -24.08 1.56
C PHE A 181 7.75 -24.78 2.56
N LYS A 182 9.08 -24.56 2.48
CA LYS A 182 10.05 -25.14 3.43
C LYS A 182 9.74 -24.73 4.87
N LEU A 183 9.44 -23.45 5.11
CA LEU A 183 9.13 -22.94 6.45
C LEU A 183 7.78 -23.44 6.97
N ILE A 184 6.81 -23.70 6.10
CA ILE A 184 5.54 -24.32 6.50
C ILE A 184 5.74 -25.78 6.89
N GLU A 185 6.60 -26.52 6.17
CA GLU A 185 6.97 -27.88 6.53
C GLU A 185 7.65 -27.93 7.91
N GLU A 186 8.54 -26.98 8.19
CA GLU A 186 9.30 -26.91 9.45
C GLU A 186 8.48 -26.38 10.64
N TYR A 187 7.68 -25.31 10.43
CA TYR A 187 7.00 -24.59 11.51
C TYR A 187 5.48 -24.75 11.53
N GLY A 188 4.89 -25.41 10.52
CA GLY A 188 3.45 -25.58 10.38
C GLY A 188 2.71 -24.24 10.22
N GLY A 189 1.55 -24.11 10.87
CA GLY A 189 0.72 -22.90 10.85
C GLY A 189 1.24 -21.71 11.67
N LYS A 190 2.53 -21.70 12.08
CA LYS A 190 3.13 -20.62 12.88
C LYS A 190 3.53 -19.43 12.00
N TRP A 191 2.54 -18.80 11.39
CA TRP A 191 2.69 -17.73 10.41
C TRP A 191 3.45 -16.49 10.88
N ASN A 192 3.46 -16.19 12.19
CA ASN A 192 4.28 -15.10 12.75
C ASN A 192 5.77 -15.37 12.53
N ILE A 193 6.22 -16.60 12.80
CA ILE A 193 7.61 -17.04 12.61
C ILE A 193 7.96 -17.02 11.11
N ILE A 194 7.09 -17.61 10.29
CA ILE A 194 7.26 -17.66 8.82
C ILE A 194 7.35 -16.25 8.23
N SER A 195 6.51 -15.33 8.72
CA SER A 195 6.49 -13.91 8.34
C SER A 195 7.81 -13.20 8.66
N ASP A 196 8.47 -13.57 9.75
CA ASP A 196 9.76 -13.00 10.14
C ASP A 196 10.89 -13.54 9.25
N PHE A 197 10.93 -14.85 8.99
CA PHE A 197 11.94 -15.47 8.13
C PHE A 197 11.89 -15.00 6.68
N ILE A 198 10.70 -14.87 6.09
CA ILE A 198 10.51 -14.41 4.70
C ILE A 198 10.63 -12.88 4.60
N ASP A 199 10.63 -12.18 5.74
CA ASP A 199 10.59 -10.72 5.83
C ASP A 199 9.39 -10.13 5.05
N ARG A 200 8.21 -10.76 5.19
CA ARG A 200 6.93 -10.32 4.59
C ARG A 200 5.82 -10.30 5.64
N PRO A 201 4.80 -9.43 5.54
CA PRO A 201 3.70 -9.39 6.50
C PRO A 201 2.97 -10.74 6.63
N TYR A 202 2.53 -11.09 7.84
CA TYR A 202 1.79 -12.31 8.17
C TYR A 202 0.71 -12.66 7.14
N ASN A 203 -0.19 -11.70 6.88
CA ASN A 203 -1.32 -11.92 5.98
C ASN A 203 -0.86 -12.14 4.54
N SER A 204 0.27 -11.55 4.14
CA SER A 204 0.84 -11.77 2.81
C SER A 204 1.30 -13.22 2.64
N CYS A 205 2.01 -13.78 3.63
CA CYS A 205 2.48 -15.16 3.60
C CYS A 205 1.31 -16.15 3.57
N LEU A 206 0.31 -15.96 4.44
CA LEU A 206 -0.88 -16.81 4.52
C LEU A 206 -1.65 -16.81 3.20
N MET A 207 -1.95 -15.62 2.65
CA MET A 207 -2.67 -15.51 1.37
C MET A 207 -1.87 -16.10 0.21
N ARG A 208 -0.53 -15.93 0.22
CA ARG A 208 0.31 -16.52 -0.81
C ARG A 208 0.27 -18.04 -0.76
N TYR A 209 0.43 -18.61 0.43
CA TYR A 209 0.35 -20.06 0.60
C TYR A 209 -1.00 -20.60 0.12
N GLN A 210 -2.12 -20.01 0.55
CA GLN A 210 -3.46 -20.40 0.08
C GLN A 210 -3.61 -20.33 -1.44
N THR A 211 -2.94 -19.36 -2.07
CA THR A 211 -2.94 -19.21 -3.53
C THR A 211 -2.13 -20.30 -4.21
N LEU A 212 -0.96 -20.65 -3.65
CA LEU A 212 -0.07 -21.67 -4.20
C LEU A 212 -0.54 -23.10 -3.90
N SER A 213 -1.20 -23.30 -2.77
CA SER A 213 -1.83 -24.56 -2.37
C SER A 213 -3.12 -24.82 -3.14
N PHE A 214 -3.63 -23.82 -3.87
CA PHE A 214 -4.80 -23.98 -4.72
C PHE A 214 -4.47 -24.92 -5.89
N LYS A 215 -4.83 -26.20 -5.73
CA LYS A 215 -4.82 -27.16 -6.84
C LYS A 215 -5.97 -26.80 -7.79
N PRO A 216 -5.75 -26.67 -9.11
CA PRO A 216 -6.84 -26.49 -10.06
C PRO A 216 -7.81 -27.67 -9.97
N TRP A 217 -9.10 -27.41 -10.20
CA TRP A 217 -10.11 -28.47 -10.25
C TRP A 217 -10.05 -29.19 -11.59
N THR A 218 -9.96 -30.51 -11.58
CA THR A 218 -9.97 -31.30 -12.81
C THR A 218 -11.40 -31.52 -13.33
N PRO A 219 -11.58 -31.81 -14.61
CA PRO A 219 -12.89 -32.20 -15.15
C PRO A 219 -13.51 -33.41 -14.43
N GLU A 220 -12.68 -34.36 -14.01
CA GLU A 220 -13.11 -35.57 -13.27
C GLU A 220 -13.62 -35.20 -11.88
N GLU A 221 -12.90 -34.33 -11.16
CA GLU A 221 -13.35 -33.80 -9.86
C GLU A 221 -14.66 -33.01 -10.02
N ASN A 222 -14.81 -32.25 -11.10
CA ASN A 222 -16.03 -31.51 -11.39
C ASN A 222 -17.22 -32.45 -11.64
N ASN A 223 -17.04 -33.52 -12.43
CA ASN A 223 -18.09 -34.51 -12.66
C ASN A 223 -18.46 -35.22 -11.36
N LYS A 224 -17.47 -35.63 -10.57
CA LYS A 224 -17.69 -36.24 -9.25
C LYS A 224 -18.47 -35.32 -8.32
N LEU A 225 -18.19 -34.02 -8.36
CA LEU A 225 -18.89 -33.03 -7.53
C LEU A 225 -20.34 -32.89 -7.97
N ARG A 226 -20.58 -32.84 -9.29
CA ARG A 226 -21.93 -32.80 -9.86
C ARG A 226 -22.74 -34.02 -9.46
N ASP A 227 -22.18 -35.22 -9.59
CA ASP A 227 -22.86 -36.47 -9.23
C ASP A 227 -23.16 -36.53 -7.73
N ALA A 228 -22.21 -36.07 -6.89
CA ALA A 228 -22.41 -35.99 -5.45
C ALA A 228 -23.51 -34.99 -5.06
N ILE A 229 -23.60 -33.85 -5.75
CA ILE A 229 -24.68 -32.87 -5.56
C ILE A 229 -26.03 -33.44 -6.03
N LEU A 230 -26.07 -34.14 -7.17
CA LEU A 230 -27.31 -34.80 -7.61
C LEU A 230 -27.79 -35.86 -6.62
N LYS A 231 -26.86 -36.54 -5.95
CA LYS A 231 -27.16 -37.62 -5.00
C LYS A 231 -27.49 -37.12 -3.59
N TYR A 232 -26.80 -36.09 -3.11
CA TYR A 232 -26.85 -35.64 -1.71
C TYR A 232 -27.30 -34.18 -1.55
N ASP A 233 -27.65 -33.50 -2.64
CA ASP A 233 -28.05 -32.08 -2.69
C ASP A 233 -27.01 -31.16 -2.01
N HIS A 234 -27.38 -30.37 -1.00
CA HIS A 234 -26.46 -29.52 -0.24
C HIS A 234 -25.94 -30.18 1.06
N ASP A 235 -25.98 -31.51 1.18
CA ASP A 235 -25.35 -32.23 2.29
C ASP A 235 -23.82 -32.28 2.11
N TRP A 236 -23.21 -31.16 2.50
CA TRP A 236 -21.79 -30.90 2.33
C TRP A 236 -20.87 -31.88 3.05
N ASP A 237 -21.31 -32.44 4.18
CA ASP A 237 -20.51 -33.38 4.95
C ASP A 237 -20.43 -34.74 4.24
N LYS A 238 -21.53 -35.18 3.60
CA LYS A 238 -21.52 -36.37 2.72
C LYS A 238 -20.73 -36.11 1.45
N ILE A 239 -20.85 -34.92 0.85
CA ILE A 239 -20.09 -34.56 -0.36
C ILE A 239 -18.59 -34.56 -0.06
N MET A 240 -18.15 -33.96 1.05
CA MET A 240 -16.74 -33.87 1.44
C MET A 240 -16.06 -35.24 1.54
N LYS A 241 -16.77 -36.28 1.98
CA LYS A 241 -16.23 -37.65 2.03
C LYS A 241 -15.77 -38.18 0.67
N ASN A 242 -16.26 -37.63 -0.44
CA ASN A 242 -15.85 -38.00 -1.78
C ASN A 242 -14.55 -37.31 -2.25
N PHE A 243 -14.05 -36.32 -1.50
CA PHE A 243 -12.88 -35.52 -1.86
C PHE A 243 -11.84 -35.51 -0.73
N PRO A 244 -11.06 -36.59 -0.55
CA PRO A 244 -10.07 -36.68 0.53
C PRO A 244 -8.97 -35.62 0.43
N ASP A 245 -8.65 -35.16 -0.79
CA ASP A 245 -7.62 -34.16 -1.06
C ASP A 245 -8.14 -32.71 -1.08
N ARG A 246 -9.42 -32.49 -0.79
CA ARG A 246 -10.04 -31.15 -0.78
C ARG A 246 -10.67 -30.88 0.58
N THR A 247 -10.51 -29.65 1.05
CA THR A 247 -11.22 -29.16 2.21
C THR A 247 -12.65 -28.76 1.86
N LEU A 248 -13.56 -28.79 2.84
CA LEU A 248 -14.94 -28.37 2.65
C LEU A 248 -15.06 -26.95 2.06
N ASN A 249 -14.20 -26.04 2.50
CA ASN A 249 -14.17 -24.67 2.02
C ASN A 249 -13.79 -24.58 0.54
N GLU A 250 -12.86 -25.41 0.06
CA GLU A 250 -12.51 -25.46 -1.36
C GLU A 250 -13.67 -25.97 -2.21
N ILE A 251 -14.36 -27.01 -1.74
CA ILE A 251 -15.54 -27.60 -2.41
C ILE A 251 -16.65 -26.56 -2.53
N LYS A 252 -17.06 -25.95 -1.40
CA LYS A 252 -18.09 -24.89 -1.38
C LYS A 252 -17.67 -23.72 -2.27
N LYS A 253 -16.44 -23.23 -2.12
CA LYS A 253 -15.93 -22.11 -2.93
C LYS A 253 -15.97 -22.44 -4.42
N TYR A 254 -15.61 -23.65 -4.82
CA TYR A 254 -15.68 -24.07 -6.23
C TYR A 254 -17.12 -24.11 -6.73
N TYR A 255 -18.04 -24.74 -5.99
CA TYR A 255 -19.46 -24.81 -6.33
C TYR A 255 -20.09 -23.42 -6.52
N TRP A 256 -19.91 -22.51 -5.57
CA TRP A 256 -20.53 -21.18 -5.62
C TRP A 256 -19.94 -20.26 -6.70
N ASN A 257 -18.68 -20.49 -7.10
CA ASN A 257 -17.97 -19.64 -8.05
C ASN A 257 -17.95 -20.19 -9.49
N ASN A 258 -18.25 -21.47 -9.69
CA ASN A 258 -18.21 -22.11 -11.00
C ASN A 258 -19.61 -22.65 -11.36
N PRO A 259 -20.32 -21.99 -12.29
CA PRO A 259 -21.63 -22.46 -12.77
C PRO A 259 -21.61 -23.90 -13.29
N LYS A 260 -20.49 -24.35 -13.90
CA LYS A 260 -20.35 -25.72 -14.40
C LYS A 260 -20.34 -26.79 -13.30
N ALA A 261 -20.00 -26.40 -12.07
CA ALA A 261 -19.97 -27.30 -10.92
C ALA A 261 -21.35 -27.56 -10.32
N ASN A 262 -22.32 -26.65 -10.56
CA ASN A 262 -23.69 -26.81 -10.10
C ASN A 262 -24.52 -27.48 -11.20
N PRO A 263 -25.04 -28.71 -10.99
CA PRO A 263 -25.92 -29.38 -11.93
C PRO A 263 -27.17 -28.57 -12.30
N HIS A 264 -27.67 -27.77 -11.36
CA HIS A 264 -28.88 -26.97 -11.51
C HIS A 264 -28.62 -25.58 -12.11
N ALA A 265 -27.37 -25.18 -12.28
CA ALA A 265 -27.05 -23.84 -12.79
C ALA A 265 -27.14 -23.78 -14.31
N ASN A 266 -27.93 -22.82 -14.80
CA ASN A 266 -28.01 -22.41 -16.17
C ASN A 266 -26.78 -21.56 -16.55
N THR A 267 -26.03 -21.98 -17.57
CA THR A 267 -24.88 -21.25 -18.13
C THR A 267 -25.22 -20.37 -19.33
N GLY A 268 -26.44 -20.46 -19.85
CA GLY A 268 -26.92 -19.70 -21.01
C GLY A 268 -27.42 -18.29 -20.67
N ARG A 269 -28.08 -17.64 -21.65
CA ARG A 269 -28.68 -16.30 -21.47
C ARG A 269 -29.72 -16.29 -20.34
N TRP A 270 -29.84 -15.17 -19.64
CA TRP A 270 -30.86 -14.95 -18.62
C TRP A 270 -32.25 -14.89 -19.25
N LYS A 271 -33.14 -15.79 -18.84
CA LYS A 271 -34.55 -15.80 -19.26
C LYS A 271 -35.35 -14.79 -18.44
N GLU A 272 -36.46 -14.30 -18.99
CA GLU A 272 -37.30 -13.28 -18.34
C GLU A 272 -37.82 -13.74 -16.97
N GLU A 273 -38.25 -14.99 -16.85
CA GLU A 273 -38.69 -15.59 -15.58
C GLU A 273 -37.57 -15.60 -14.52
N GLU A 274 -36.33 -15.91 -14.92
CA GLU A 274 -35.16 -15.91 -14.02
C GLU A 274 -34.81 -14.47 -13.59
N ILE A 275 -34.96 -13.52 -14.51
CA ILE A 275 -34.72 -12.09 -14.24
C ILE A 275 -35.75 -11.57 -13.23
N LYS A 276 -37.03 -11.94 -13.40
CA LYS A 276 -38.10 -11.57 -12.47
C LYS A 276 -37.81 -12.10 -11.06
N LYS A 277 -37.53 -13.40 -10.93
CA LYS A 277 -37.16 -14.03 -9.65
C LYS A 277 -35.91 -13.40 -9.03
N PHE A 278 -34.93 -13.02 -9.85
CA PHE A 278 -33.73 -12.36 -9.36
C PHE A 278 -34.05 -11.02 -8.68
N TRP A 279 -34.90 -10.19 -9.30
CA TRP A 279 -35.26 -8.90 -8.71
C TRP A 279 -36.13 -9.06 -7.47
N GLU A 280 -37.09 -9.97 -7.49
CA GLU A 280 -37.89 -10.30 -6.29
C GLU A 280 -37.00 -10.73 -5.11
N ALA A 281 -36.05 -11.63 -5.35
CA ALA A 281 -35.10 -12.05 -4.33
C ALA A 281 -34.11 -10.93 -3.93
N PHE A 282 -33.72 -10.05 -4.86
CA PHE A 282 -32.87 -8.91 -4.56
C PHE A 282 -33.56 -7.87 -3.68
N GLU A 283 -34.86 -7.62 -3.87
CA GLU A 283 -35.63 -6.74 -2.98
C GLU A 283 -35.67 -7.28 -1.55
N ILE A 284 -35.76 -8.60 -1.39
CA ILE A 284 -35.82 -9.24 -0.05
C ILE A 284 -34.44 -9.25 0.62
N TYR A 285 -33.38 -9.67 -0.09
CA TYR A 285 -32.08 -9.94 0.53
C TYR A 285 -30.97 -8.93 0.21
N GLY A 286 -31.19 -8.02 -0.74
CA GLY A 286 -30.18 -7.11 -1.27
C GLY A 286 -28.97 -7.85 -1.87
N LYS A 287 -27.76 -7.35 -1.62
CA LYS A 287 -26.50 -7.90 -2.15
C LYS A 287 -26.05 -9.21 -1.48
N LYS A 288 -26.95 -9.95 -0.82
CA LYS A 288 -26.68 -11.28 -0.24
C LYS A 288 -26.83 -12.35 -1.33
N TRP A 289 -25.87 -12.40 -2.24
CA TRP A 289 -25.93 -13.20 -3.47
C TRP A 289 -26.16 -14.70 -3.29
N ILE A 290 -25.79 -15.26 -2.13
CA ILE A 290 -26.05 -16.67 -1.81
C ILE A 290 -27.56 -16.92 -1.67
N ASN A 291 -28.27 -16.04 -0.95
CA ASN A 291 -29.72 -16.15 -0.77
C ASN A 291 -30.45 -15.84 -2.08
N VAL A 292 -30.02 -14.79 -2.79
CA VAL A 292 -30.57 -14.45 -4.11
C VAL A 292 -30.43 -15.61 -5.09
N SER A 293 -29.25 -16.24 -5.14
CA SER A 293 -29.00 -17.42 -5.97
C SER A 293 -29.88 -18.61 -5.60
N LYS A 294 -30.13 -18.81 -4.30
CA LYS A 294 -30.98 -19.89 -3.80
C LYS A 294 -32.42 -19.74 -4.31
N ASP A 295 -32.97 -18.53 -4.25
CA ASP A 295 -34.36 -18.27 -4.67
C ASP A 295 -34.51 -18.22 -6.20
N VAL A 296 -33.47 -17.77 -6.91
CA VAL A 296 -33.40 -17.90 -8.38
C VAL A 296 -33.31 -19.38 -8.80
N GLY A 297 -32.61 -20.20 -8.02
CA GLY A 297 -32.47 -21.65 -8.19
C GLY A 297 -31.57 -22.08 -9.35
N THR A 298 -31.60 -21.35 -10.47
CA THR A 298 -30.89 -21.70 -11.71
C THR A 298 -29.58 -20.92 -11.91
N ARG A 299 -29.23 -19.99 -11.02
CA ARG A 299 -28.04 -19.13 -11.18
C ARG A 299 -27.20 -19.17 -9.93
N THR A 300 -25.89 -19.24 -10.09
CA THR A 300 -24.93 -19.18 -8.98
C THR A 300 -24.81 -17.76 -8.40
N PRO A 301 -24.34 -17.61 -7.14
CA PRO A 301 -24.15 -16.30 -6.52
C PRO A 301 -23.26 -15.38 -7.34
N LYS A 302 -22.23 -15.94 -7.98
CA LYS A 302 -21.34 -15.19 -8.87
C LYS A 302 -22.05 -14.72 -10.14
N GLN A 303 -22.92 -15.53 -10.74
CA GLN A 303 -23.72 -15.11 -11.90
C GLN A 303 -24.70 -13.99 -11.51
N CYS A 304 -25.38 -14.12 -10.37
CA CYS A 304 -26.26 -13.09 -9.81
C CYS A 304 -25.54 -11.75 -9.61
N HIS A 305 -24.37 -11.77 -8.96
CA HIS A 305 -23.53 -10.58 -8.77
C HIS A 305 -23.09 -9.95 -10.11
N MET A 306 -22.66 -10.77 -11.07
CA MET A 306 -22.23 -10.27 -12.39
C MET A 306 -23.40 -9.69 -13.18
N PHE A 307 -24.58 -10.31 -13.13
CA PHE A 307 -25.79 -9.81 -13.77
C PHE A 307 -26.18 -8.42 -13.25
N PHE A 308 -26.22 -8.26 -11.91
CA PHE A 308 -26.47 -6.97 -11.27
C PHE A 308 -25.46 -5.91 -11.72
N ARG A 309 -24.16 -6.23 -11.63
CA ARG A 309 -23.08 -5.29 -11.98
C ARG A 309 -23.18 -4.80 -13.43
N THR A 310 -23.48 -5.69 -14.38
CA THR A 310 -23.64 -5.32 -15.79
C THR A 310 -24.85 -4.41 -16.01
N ARG A 311 -25.98 -4.66 -15.33
CA ARG A 311 -27.19 -3.83 -15.43
C ARG A 311 -27.00 -2.45 -14.79
N GLU A 312 -26.36 -2.38 -13.62
CA GLU A 312 -26.02 -1.11 -12.96
C GLU A 312 -25.07 -0.27 -13.80
N TYR A 313 -24.04 -0.90 -14.39
CA TYR A 313 -23.13 -0.22 -15.31
C TYR A 313 -23.87 0.37 -16.52
N ASN A 314 -24.84 -0.35 -17.08
CA ASN A 314 -25.64 0.16 -18.20
C ASN A 314 -26.54 1.32 -17.76
N LYS A 315 -27.15 1.25 -16.56
CA LYS A 315 -28.01 2.31 -16.00
C LYS A 315 -27.26 3.61 -15.69
N MET A 316 -25.96 3.56 -15.39
CA MET A 316 -25.12 4.74 -15.16
C MET A 316 -24.63 5.39 -16.47
N ASN A 317 -24.69 4.68 -17.60
CA ASN A 317 -24.17 5.11 -18.90
C ASN A 317 -25.28 5.23 -19.97
N THR A 318 -26.55 5.26 -19.56
CA THR A 318 -27.72 5.61 -20.38
C THR A 318 -28.39 6.84 -19.79
#